data_AF-A0A6G1SPK2-F1
#
_entry.id   AF-A0A6G1SPK2-F1
#
_cell.length_a   1.000
_cell.length_b   1.000
_cell.length_c   1.000
_cell.angle_alpha   90.00
_cell.angle_beta   90.00
_cell.angle_gamma   90.00
#
_symmetry.space_group_name_H-M   'P 1'
#
loop_
_entity.id
_entity.type
_entity.pdbx_description
1 polymer ?
#
loop_
_entity_poly.entity_id
_entity_poly.type
_entity_poly.pdbx_seq_one_letter_code
_entity_poly.pdbx_strand_id
1 'polypeptide(L)'
;WYVSNTNQKQFAPLEDPGVKSVTKIYNYYKKFGYKTVVMGASFRNTGEIKALAGCDLLTISPKLLEELESNNEEVPPMLSSASAQKSDLQKVELTEAKFRWELNEDQMATDKLSDGIRKFAEDCRKLEKMIADLMSKVK
;
A
#
# COMPACT_ATOMS: atom_id res chain seq x y z
N TRP A 1 6.73 9.29 1.06
CA TRP A 1 7.13 9.91 2.34
C TRP A 1 8.64 9.89 2.44
N TYR A 2 9.28 8.71 2.34
CA TYR A 2 10.73 8.57 2.35
C TYR A 2 11.46 9.47 1.34
N VAL A 3 11.02 9.54 0.08
CA VAL A 3 11.60 10.45 -0.92
C VAL A 3 11.57 11.93 -0.50
N SER A 4 10.52 12.34 0.22
CA SER A 4 10.33 13.74 0.66
C SER A 4 11.10 14.05 1.95
N ASN A 5 11.27 13.06 2.83
CA ASN A 5 11.77 13.25 4.19
C ASN A 5 13.16 12.62 4.44
N THR A 6 13.77 12.02 3.42
CA THR A 6 15.12 11.44 3.50
C THR A 6 15.97 11.89 2.30
N ASN A 7 17.28 11.60 2.38
CA ASN A 7 18.22 11.88 1.30
C ASN A 7 18.09 10.90 0.12
N GLN A 8 17.43 9.76 0.31
CA GLN A 8 17.25 8.77 -0.74
C GLN A 8 16.06 9.13 -1.63
N LYS A 9 16.33 9.35 -2.91
CA LYS A 9 15.31 9.78 -3.89
C LYS A 9 14.79 8.66 -4.79
N GLN A 10 15.51 7.55 -4.85
CA GLN A 10 15.14 6.39 -5.62
C GLN A 10 15.41 5.12 -4.80
N PHE A 11 14.54 4.15 -4.97
CA PHE A 11 14.64 2.83 -4.35
C PHE A 11 14.61 1.80 -5.48
N ALA A 12 15.51 0.82 -5.42
CA ALA A 12 15.35 -0.36 -6.25
C ALA A 12 14.04 -1.08 -5.85
N PRO A 13 13.40 -1.85 -6.75
CA PRO A 13 12.09 -2.43 -6.47
C PRO A 13 11.97 -3.18 -5.13
N LEU A 14 12.98 -3.98 -4.77
CA LEU A 14 13.02 -4.72 -3.49
C LEU A 14 13.47 -3.90 -2.30
N GLU A 15 14.11 -2.75 -2.55
CA GLU A 15 14.54 -1.81 -1.53
C GLU A 15 13.47 -0.76 -1.20
N ASP A 16 12.39 -0.70 -2.00
CA ASP A 16 11.29 0.22 -1.78
C ASP A 16 10.61 -0.05 -0.41
N PRO A 17 10.49 0.97 0.46
CA PRO A 17 9.89 0.79 1.79
C PRO A 17 8.43 0.33 1.75
N GLY A 18 7.67 0.71 0.72
CA GLY A 18 6.30 0.25 0.51
C GLY A 18 6.26 -1.23 0.15
N VAL A 19 7.11 -1.67 -0.77
CA VAL A 19 7.27 -3.10 -1.12
C VAL A 19 7.65 -3.91 0.12
N LYS A 20 8.68 -3.49 0.86
CA LYS A 20 9.09 -4.18 2.11
C LYS A 20 7.96 -4.28 3.13
N SER A 21 7.18 -3.20 3.29
CA SER A 21 6.03 -3.18 4.19
C SER A 21 4.97 -4.21 3.78
N VAL A 22 4.55 -4.22 2.51
CA VAL A 22 3.55 -5.17 2.01
C VAL A 22 4.06 -6.60 2.07
N THR A 23 5.32 -6.86 1.72
CA THR A 23 5.95 -8.19 1.85
C THR A 23 5.91 -8.70 3.29
N LYS A 24 6.24 -7.85 4.27
CA LYS A 24 6.16 -8.20 5.70
C LYS A 24 4.73 -8.53 6.13
N ILE A 25 3.75 -7.72 5.71
CA ILE A 25 2.33 -7.91 6.02
C ILE A 25 1.80 -9.21 5.39
N TYR A 26 2.07 -9.43 4.10
CA TYR A 26 1.69 -10.65 3.39
C TYR A 26 2.27 -11.88 4.10
N ASN A 27 3.57 -11.88 4.39
CA ASN A 27 4.22 -13.01 5.05
C ASN A 27 3.63 -13.28 6.43
N TYR A 28 3.35 -12.24 7.22
CA TYR A 28 2.69 -12.38 8.52
C TYR A 28 1.30 -13.03 8.38
N TYR A 29 0.51 -12.56 7.42
CA TYR A 29 -0.86 -13.04 7.21
C TYR A 29 -0.86 -14.51 6.81
N LYS A 30 -0.02 -14.88 5.84
CA LYS A 30 0.07 -16.27 5.37
C LYS A 30 0.67 -17.19 6.42
N LYS A 31 1.75 -16.78 7.10
CA LYS A 31 2.38 -17.56 8.17
C LYS A 31 1.39 -17.95 9.27
N PHE A 32 0.61 -16.99 9.76
CA PHE A 32 -0.31 -17.22 10.88
C PHE A 32 -1.74 -17.56 10.46
N GLY A 33 -1.97 -17.86 9.18
CA GLY A 33 -3.24 -18.39 8.68
C GLY A 33 -4.42 -17.40 8.68
N TYR A 34 -4.15 -16.10 8.69
CA TYR A 34 -5.20 -15.07 8.60
C TYR A 34 -5.90 -15.11 7.23
N LYS A 35 -7.23 -14.95 7.24
CA LYS A 35 -8.07 -15.03 6.03
C LYS A 35 -8.27 -13.70 5.31
N THR A 36 -7.86 -12.60 5.93
CA THR A 36 -7.93 -11.28 5.33
C THR A 36 -7.07 -11.24 4.06
N VAL A 37 -7.65 -10.74 2.98
CA VAL A 37 -6.97 -10.61 1.68
C VAL A 37 -6.00 -9.44 1.74
N VAL A 38 -4.77 -9.67 1.29
CA VAL A 38 -3.75 -8.61 1.17
C VAL A 38 -3.79 -8.04 -0.24
N MET A 39 -4.27 -6.80 -0.37
CA MET A 39 -4.32 -6.09 -1.66
C MET A 39 -3.30 -4.95 -1.68
N GLY A 40 -2.24 -5.09 -2.46
CA GLY A 40 -1.27 -4.00 -2.68
C GLY A 40 -1.90 -2.87 -3.49
N ALA A 41 -1.63 -1.62 -3.13
CA ALA A 41 -2.28 -0.44 -3.71
C ALA A 41 -1.33 0.77 -3.76
N SER A 42 -1.70 1.79 -4.53
CA SER A 42 -0.98 3.06 -4.65
C SER A 42 0.46 2.91 -5.16
N PHE A 43 0.63 2.17 -6.24
CA PHE A 43 1.92 2.03 -6.94
C PHE A 43 2.39 3.34 -7.57
N ARG A 44 3.72 3.52 -7.67
CA ARG A 44 4.36 4.64 -8.39
C ARG A 44 5.00 4.20 -9.70
N ASN A 45 5.36 2.93 -9.83
CA ASN A 45 6.00 2.37 -11.01
C ASN A 45 5.73 0.85 -11.10
N THR A 46 5.99 0.26 -12.27
CA THR A 46 5.80 -1.17 -12.52
C THR A 46 6.78 -2.06 -11.76
N GLY A 47 7.94 -1.53 -11.35
CA GLY A 47 8.93 -2.25 -10.54
C GLY A 47 8.36 -2.68 -9.17
N GLU A 48 7.67 -1.79 -8.48
CA GLU A 48 6.98 -2.08 -7.21
C GLU A 48 5.92 -3.19 -7.38
N ILE A 49 5.20 -3.18 -8.51
CA ILE A 49 4.17 -4.17 -8.83
C ILE A 49 4.80 -5.54 -9.05
N LYS A 50 5.83 -5.62 -9.91
CA LYS A 50 6.58 -6.85 -10.19
C LYS A 50 7.23 -7.41 -8.92
N ALA A 51 7.74 -6.55 -8.05
CA ALA A 51 8.32 -6.94 -6.75
C ALA A 51 7.32 -7.57 -5.78
N LEU A 52 6.01 -7.37 -5.99
CA LEU A 52 4.92 -7.95 -5.20
C LEU A 52 4.14 -9.02 -5.99
N ALA A 53 4.66 -9.51 -7.12
CA ALA A 53 4.04 -10.61 -7.86
C ALA A 53 3.80 -11.82 -6.95
N GLY A 54 2.58 -12.36 -6.94
CA GLY A 54 2.15 -13.42 -6.02
C GLY A 54 1.43 -12.94 -4.75
N CYS A 55 1.28 -11.63 -4.55
CA CYS A 55 0.33 -11.07 -3.60
C CYS A 55 -1.12 -11.51 -3.96
N ASP A 56 -2.05 -11.49 -2.99
CA ASP A 56 -3.42 -11.98 -3.25
C ASP A 56 -4.13 -11.15 -4.32
N LEU A 57 -4.02 -9.82 -4.21
CA LEU A 57 -4.56 -8.86 -5.16
C LEU A 57 -3.61 -7.67 -5.29
N LEU A 58 -3.64 -7.01 -6.45
CA LEU A 58 -2.98 -5.73 -6.67
C LEU A 58 -3.95 -4.80 -7.40
N THR A 59 -4.24 -3.63 -6.82
CA THR A 59 -5.01 -2.59 -7.50
C THR A 59 -4.06 -1.60 -8.17
N ILE A 60 -4.13 -1.55 -9.50
CA ILE A 60 -3.15 -0.89 -10.37
C ILE A 60 -3.88 0.16 -11.20
N SER A 61 -3.29 1.35 -11.34
CA SER A 61 -3.88 2.42 -12.16
C SER A 61 -3.84 2.04 -13.65
N PRO A 62 -4.79 2.54 -14.47
CA PRO A 62 -4.83 2.23 -15.91
C PRO A 62 -3.48 2.49 -16.62
N LYS A 63 -2.84 3.61 -16.30
CA LYS A 63 -1.51 3.95 -16.84
C LYS A 63 -0.46 2.86 -16.58
N LEU A 64 -0.39 2.34 -15.34
CA LEU A 64 0.58 1.30 -15.01
C LEU A 64 0.19 -0.06 -15.58
N LEU A 65 -1.10 -0.32 -15.82
CA LEU A 65 -1.54 -1.52 -16.54
C LEU A 65 -1.08 -1.50 -18.00
N GLU A 66 -1.21 -0.36 -18.69
CA GLU A 66 -0.69 -0.18 -20.06
C GLU A 66 0.84 -0.37 -20.13
N GLU A 67 1.57 0.17 -19.15
CA GLU A 67 3.03 -0.04 -19.04
C GLU A 67 3.42 -1.50 -18.80
N LEU A 68 2.60 -2.26 -18.06
CA LEU A 68 2.82 -3.70 -17.84
C LEU A 68 2.48 -4.51 -19.09
N GLU A 69 1.37 -4.19 -19.76
CA GLU A 69 0.93 -4.88 -20.98
C GLU A 69 1.94 -4.72 -22.13
N SER A 70 2.59 -3.57 -22.22
CA SER A 70 3.61 -3.29 -23.24
C SER A 70 5.00 -3.88 -22.94
N ASN A 71 5.19 -4.53 -21.78
CA ASN A 71 6.47 -5.08 -21.34
C ASN A 71 6.43 -6.62 -21.31
N ASN A 72 7.28 -7.26 -22.11
CA ASN A 72 7.35 -8.73 -22.25
C ASN A 72 8.41 -9.39 -21.35
N GLU A 73 8.93 -8.69 -20.34
CA GLU A 73 9.87 -9.29 -19.40
C GLU A 73 9.16 -10.35 -18.54
N GLU A 74 9.91 -11.40 -18.18
CA GLU A 74 9.41 -12.40 -17.25
C GLU A 74 9.12 -11.78 -15.88
N VAL A 75 7.98 -12.13 -15.29
CA VAL A 75 7.57 -11.69 -13.95
C VAL A 75 7.46 -12.92 -13.04
N PRO A 76 8.56 -13.36 -12.41
CA PRO A 76 8.51 -14.49 -11.50
C PRO A 76 7.74 -14.13 -10.22
N PRO A 77 7.09 -15.09 -9.57
CA PRO A 77 6.40 -14.85 -8.30
C PRO A 77 7.42 -14.53 -7.20
N MET A 78 7.25 -13.38 -6.55
CA MET A 78 8.08 -12.89 -5.45
C MET A 78 7.50 -13.26 -4.08
N LEU A 79 6.18 -13.42 -4.00
CA LEU A 79 5.45 -13.76 -2.79
C LEU A 79 4.73 -15.10 -2.95
N SER A 80 4.75 -15.93 -1.91
CA SER A 80 3.98 -17.18 -1.88
C SER A 80 3.66 -17.59 -0.44
N SER A 81 2.59 -18.34 -0.25
CA SER A 81 2.27 -18.92 1.06
C SER A 81 3.40 -19.83 1.58
N ALA A 82 4.04 -20.60 0.68
CA ALA A 82 5.12 -21.51 1.04
C ALA A 82 6.38 -20.78 1.55
N SER A 83 6.75 -19.65 0.93
CA SER A 83 7.86 -18.82 1.42
C SER A 83 7.50 -18.07 2.70
N ALA A 84 6.25 -17.61 2.81
CA ALA A 84 5.78 -16.94 4.03
C ALA A 84 5.83 -17.84 5.27
N GLN A 85 5.50 -19.13 5.15
CA GLN A 85 5.61 -20.11 6.26
C GLN A 85 7.04 -20.24 6.80
N LYS A 86 8.06 -19.98 5.97
CA LYS A 86 9.48 -20.04 6.34
C LYS A 86 10.01 -18.73 6.94
N SER A 87 9.19 -17.67 6.99
CA SER A 87 9.62 -16.37 7.53
C SER A 87 9.86 -16.42 9.03
N ASP A 88 10.85 -15.70 9.55
CA ASP A 88 11.13 -15.60 10.99
C ASP A 88 10.31 -14.48 11.67
N LEU A 89 8.99 -14.54 11.50
CA LEU A 89 8.05 -13.61 12.15
C LEU A 89 7.43 -14.25 13.39
N GLN A 90 7.23 -13.46 14.44
CA GLN A 90 6.55 -13.87 15.67
C GLN A 90 5.16 -13.25 15.72
N LYS A 91 4.19 -13.97 16.30
CA LYS A 91 2.82 -13.46 16.44
C LYS A 91 2.82 -12.32 17.46
N VAL A 92 2.18 -11.22 17.10
CA VAL A 92 2.07 -10.03 17.95
C VAL A 92 0.66 -9.94 18.51
N GLU A 93 0.56 -9.66 19.81
CA GLU A 93 -0.68 -9.23 20.46
C GLU A 93 -0.69 -7.71 20.60
N LEU A 94 -1.81 -7.08 20.25
CA LEU A 94 -2.01 -5.64 20.27
C LEU A 94 -3.24 -5.28 21.11
N THR A 95 -3.02 -4.50 22.17
CA THR A 95 -4.07 -3.73 22.85
C THR A 95 -4.18 -2.35 22.20
N GLU A 96 -5.21 -1.57 22.52
CA GLU A 96 -5.33 -0.19 22.02
C GLU A 96 -4.10 0.66 22.37
N ALA A 97 -3.64 0.61 23.63
CA ALA A 97 -2.49 1.38 24.08
C ALA A 97 -1.22 1.00 23.31
N LYS A 98 -0.99 -0.30 23.10
CA LYS A 98 0.17 -0.79 22.35
C LYS A 98 0.10 -0.42 20.87
N PHE A 99 -1.08 -0.54 20.25
CA PHE A 99 -1.30 -0.10 18.88
C PHE A 99 -1.00 1.39 18.70
N ARG A 100 -1.54 2.26 19.59
CA ARG A 100 -1.31 3.70 19.53
C ARG A 100 0.16 4.07 19.69
N TRP A 101 0.85 3.40 20.61
CA TRP A 101 2.28 3.61 20.82
C TRP A 101 3.10 3.18 19.59
N GLU A 102 2.93 1.95 19.11
CA GLU A 102 3.70 1.44 17.96
C GLU A 102 3.41 2.24 16.68
N LEU A 103 2.16 2.67 16.46
CA LEU A 103 1.82 3.54 15.34
C LEU A 103 2.50 4.90 15.44
N ASN A 104 2.55 5.49 16.65
CA ASN A 104 3.18 6.78 16.89
C ASN A 104 4.71 6.74 16.68
N GLU A 105 5.36 5.63 16.99
CA GLU A 105 6.80 5.43 16.75
C GLU A 105 7.13 5.31 15.25
N ASP A 106 6.19 4.89 14.41
CA ASP A 106 6.33 4.94 12.95
C ASP A 106 5.85 6.30 12.42
N GLN A 107 6.77 7.26 12.36
CA GLN A 107 6.51 8.61 11.86
C GLN A 107 5.90 8.59 10.45
N MET A 108 6.36 7.71 9.57
CA MET A 108 5.87 7.62 8.20
C MET A 108 4.41 7.17 8.17
N ALA A 109 4.08 6.12 8.91
CA ALA A 109 2.72 5.60 9.00
C ALA A 109 1.77 6.63 9.65
N THR A 110 2.18 7.26 10.75
CA THR A 110 1.41 8.30 11.44
C THR A 110 1.12 9.49 10.51
N ASP A 111 2.16 10.04 9.87
CA ASP A 111 2.01 11.18 8.96
C ASP A 111 1.11 10.83 7.77
N LYS A 112 1.31 9.65 7.16
CA LYS A 112 0.57 9.27 5.96
C LYS A 112 -0.88 8.91 6.25
N LEU A 113 -1.17 8.29 7.39
CA LEU A 113 -2.54 8.08 7.84
C LEU A 113 -3.26 9.42 8.03
N SER A 114 -2.64 10.34 8.75
CA SER A 114 -3.20 11.65 9.06
C SER A 114 -3.43 12.50 7.81
N ASP A 115 -2.43 12.57 6.91
CA ASP A 115 -2.50 13.29 5.63
C ASP A 115 -3.56 12.70 4.69
N GLY A 116 -3.62 11.36 4.58
CA GLY A 116 -4.60 10.68 3.74
C GLY A 116 -6.04 10.96 4.15
N ILE A 117 -6.34 10.90 5.45
CA ILE A 117 -7.67 11.23 5.98
C ILE A 117 -8.07 12.66 5.62
N ARG A 118 -7.16 13.63 5.80
CA ARG A 118 -7.43 15.04 5.47
C ARG A 118 -7.71 15.25 3.99
N LYS A 119 -6.95 14.58 3.11
CA LYS A 119 -7.12 14.68 1.66
C LYS A 119 -8.46 14.09 1.20
N PHE A 120 -8.83 12.91 1.67
CA PHE A 120 -10.15 12.35 1.34
C PHE A 120 -11.30 13.23 1.85
N ALA A 121 -11.16 13.82 3.04
CA ALA A 121 -12.16 14.75 3.55
C ALA A 121 -12.26 16.05 2.72
N GLU A 122 -11.13 16.53 2.19
CA GLU A 122 -11.10 17.67 1.26
C GLU A 122 -11.80 17.34 -0.05
N ASP A 123 -11.50 16.18 -0.63
CA ASP A 123 -12.12 15.75 -1.89
C ASP A 123 -13.62 15.47 -1.73
N CYS A 124 -14.04 14.95 -0.57
CA CYS A 124 -15.47 14.82 -0.23
C CYS A 124 -16.18 16.18 -0.24
N ARG A 125 -15.61 17.20 0.44
CA ARG A 125 -16.18 18.56 0.45
C ARG A 125 -16.24 19.19 -0.96
N LYS A 126 -15.23 18.93 -1.80
CA LYS A 126 -15.25 19.37 -3.21
C LYS A 126 -16.39 18.72 -3.98
N LEU A 127 -16.59 17.41 -3.79
CA LEU A 127 -17.68 16.66 -4.41
C LEU A 127 -19.05 17.17 -3.94
N GLU A 128 -19.24 17.38 -2.64
CA GLU A 128 -20.47 17.94 -2.07
C GLU A 128 -20.80 19.31 -2.67
N LYS A 129 -19.80 20.19 -2.77
CA LYS A 129 -19.96 21.51 -3.40
C LYS A 129 -20.38 21.40 -4.87
N MET A 130 -19.71 20.53 -5.63
CA MET A 130 -20.03 20.31 -7.05
C MET A 130 -21.47 19.80 -7.22
N ILE A 131 -21.92 18.88 -6.37
CA ILE A 131 -23.31 18.39 -6.38
C ILE A 131 -24.28 19.53 -6.06
N ALA A 132 -24.02 20.32 -5.02
CA ALA A 132 -24.86 21.46 -4.66
C ALA A 132 -24.97 22.49 -5.80
N ASP A 133 -23.85 22.80 -6.45
CA ASP A 133 -23.80 23.71 -7.60
C ASP A 133 -24.62 23.16 -8.78
N LEU A 134 -24.53 21.86 -9.07
CA LEU A 134 -25.32 21.21 -10.11
C LEU A 134 -26.82 21.21 -9.78
N MET A 135 -27.19 20.88 -8.54
CA MET A 135 -28.59 20.91 -8.10
C MET A 135 -29.20 22.31 -8.20
N SER A 136 -28.43 23.36 -7.89
CA SER A 136 -28.91 24.75 -8.00
C SER A 136 -29.22 25.19 -9.44
N LYS A 137 -28.62 24.52 -10.43
CA LYS A 137 -28.80 24.80 -11.87
C LYS A 137 -29.96 24.04 -12.49
N VAL A 138 -30.48 23.00 -11.81
CA VAL A 138 -31.70 22.32 -12.20
C VAL A 138 -32.88 23.14 -11.67
N LYS A 139 -33.28 24.15 -12.44
CA LYS A 139 -34.57 24.84 -12.29
C LYS A 139 -35.58 24.26 -13.27
#